data_AF-K0ETX1-F1
#
_entry.id   AF-K0ETX1-F1
#
_cell.length_a   1.000
_cell.length_b   1.000
_cell.length_c   1.000
_cell.angle_alpha   90.00
_cell.angle_beta   90.00
_cell.angle_gamma   90.00
#
_symmetry.space_group_name_H-M   'P 1'
#
loop_
_entity.id
_entity.type
_entity.pdbx_description
1 polymer ?
#
loop_
_entity_poly.entity_id
_entity_poly.type
_entity_poly.pdbx_seq_one_letter_code
_entity_poly.pdbx_strand_id
1 'polypeptide(L)'
;MRRWQGTALLRPGTLAFAGAIGTTAAHAHHAVQLMTAPTELCVVDGNGKRHSGTHLIIPADAVHRIDTGAAIGTAVFLDPDSEPGRVAHQRARTDGWNTGFGFPAHTVGERGLDTFVTALTSALLPAEHRPDRHPAVEAAMALLPDLVAAGTVSTRDLAGRVGLSATRLTHLFTAQVGIPLRRFILWLRLGRAIATAAAGADLTTAAHAAGFADSAHLTRTCREIFGLPPSALSRNLRWDIAHTP
;
A
#
# COMPACT_ATOMS: atom_id res chain seq x y z
N MET A 1 -9.43 5.91 -23.33
CA MET A 1 -9.22 5.20 -22.05
C MET A 1 -8.25 6.03 -21.21
N ARG A 2 -8.63 6.54 -20.04
CA ARG A 2 -7.73 7.36 -19.21
C ARG A 2 -6.59 6.48 -18.69
N ARG A 3 -5.35 6.97 -18.80
CA ARG A 3 -4.16 6.30 -18.24
C ARG A 3 -3.92 6.78 -16.82
N TRP A 4 -3.36 5.90 -15.99
CA TRP A 4 -2.87 6.27 -14.66
C TRP A 4 -1.68 7.21 -14.79
N GLN A 5 -1.77 8.42 -14.24
CA GLN A 5 -0.70 9.45 -14.26
C GLN A 5 -0.79 10.30 -12.98
N GLY A 6 0.33 10.52 -12.28
CA GLY A 6 0.29 11.28 -11.03
C GLY A 6 1.52 11.14 -10.13
N THR A 7 1.31 11.28 -8.83
CA THR A 7 2.32 11.11 -7.77
C THR A 7 2.00 9.85 -6.99
N ALA A 8 3.02 9.09 -6.62
CA ALA A 8 2.89 7.91 -5.77
C ALA A 8 3.71 8.05 -4.49
N LEU A 9 3.18 7.49 -3.43
CA LEU A 9 3.74 7.44 -2.10
C LEU A 9 3.85 5.97 -1.70
N LEU A 10 4.99 5.57 -1.15
CA LEU A 10 5.08 4.28 -0.50
C LEU A 10 5.56 4.44 0.93
N ARG A 11 4.82 3.83 1.84
CA ARG A 11 5.14 3.66 3.26
C ARG A 11 4.99 2.18 3.61
N PRO A 12 5.60 1.70 4.70
CA PRO A 12 5.44 0.31 5.09
C PRO A 12 3.96 -0.05 5.27
N GLY A 13 3.47 -1.02 4.49
CA GLY A 13 2.06 -1.44 4.51
C GLY A 13 1.08 -0.51 3.77
N THR A 14 1.55 0.53 3.06
CA THR A 14 0.69 1.47 2.34
C THR A 14 1.33 1.94 1.04
N LEU A 15 0.66 1.68 -0.09
CA LEU A 15 0.94 2.35 -1.36
C LEU A 15 -0.19 3.34 -1.62
N ALA A 16 0.13 4.59 -1.91
CA ALA A 16 -0.86 5.55 -2.36
C ALA A 16 -0.47 6.14 -3.70
N PHE A 17 -1.47 6.48 -4.50
CA PHE A 17 -1.35 7.15 -5.77
C PHE A 17 -2.34 8.29 -5.80
N ALA A 18 -1.92 9.48 -6.24
CA ALA A 18 -2.82 10.59 -6.54
C ALA A 18 -2.60 11.12 -7.95
N GLY A 19 -3.68 11.28 -8.70
CA GLY A 19 -3.67 11.76 -10.08
C GLY A 19 -4.87 11.25 -10.87
N ALA A 20 -4.68 11.01 -12.16
CA ALA A 20 -5.73 10.45 -13.01
C ALA A 20 -5.91 8.95 -12.71
N ILE A 21 -7.12 8.53 -12.36
CA ILE A 21 -7.49 7.13 -12.16
C ILE A 21 -8.08 6.61 -13.47
N GLY A 22 -7.44 5.61 -14.06
CA GLY A 22 -7.88 4.96 -15.30
C GLY A 22 -8.87 3.81 -15.06
N THR A 23 -9.50 3.36 -16.14
CA THR A 23 -10.28 2.10 -16.11
C THR A 23 -9.35 0.89 -16.07
N THR A 24 -9.85 -0.23 -15.56
CA THR A 24 -9.08 -1.48 -15.44
C THR A 24 -9.86 -2.67 -16.01
N ALA A 25 -9.15 -3.74 -16.35
CA ALA A 25 -9.78 -5.04 -16.51
C ALA A 25 -10.24 -5.59 -15.15
N ALA A 26 -11.06 -6.64 -15.18
CA ALA A 26 -11.41 -7.39 -13.97
C ALA A 26 -10.15 -8.04 -13.39
N HIS A 27 -9.92 -7.81 -12.10
CA HIS A 27 -8.79 -8.36 -11.36
C HIS A 27 -9.11 -8.42 -9.86
N ALA A 28 -8.26 -9.10 -9.10
CA ALA A 28 -8.29 -9.10 -7.64
C ALA A 28 -6.86 -8.90 -7.15
N HIS A 29 -6.72 -8.28 -5.99
CA HIS A 29 -5.44 -8.11 -5.31
C HIS A 29 -5.68 -8.14 -3.80
N HIS A 30 -4.62 -8.47 -3.05
CA HIS A 30 -4.72 -8.72 -1.62
C HIS A 30 -4.81 -7.43 -0.79
N ALA A 31 -4.45 -6.27 -1.35
CA ALA A 31 -4.59 -5.02 -0.62
C ALA A 31 -6.06 -4.61 -0.50
N VAL A 32 -6.39 -3.94 0.61
CA VAL A 32 -7.64 -3.19 0.69
C VAL A 32 -7.44 -1.90 -0.08
N GLN A 33 -8.24 -1.65 -1.10
CA GLN A 33 -8.10 -0.45 -1.94
C GLN A 33 -9.17 0.57 -1.57
N LEU A 34 -8.72 1.72 -1.11
CA LEU A 34 -9.51 2.94 -0.95
C LEU A 34 -9.37 3.78 -2.20
N MET A 35 -10.47 4.33 -2.69
CA MET A 35 -10.47 5.29 -3.79
C MET A 35 -11.25 6.53 -3.37
N THR A 36 -10.69 7.71 -3.63
CA THR A 36 -11.34 8.99 -3.34
C THR A 36 -11.16 9.92 -4.54
N ALA A 37 -12.19 10.67 -4.92
CA ALA A 37 -12.12 11.64 -6.02
C ALA A 37 -13.17 12.74 -5.84
N PRO A 38 -12.92 13.96 -6.36
CA PRO A 38 -13.93 15.03 -6.41
C PRO A 38 -15.09 14.72 -7.36
N THR A 39 -14.91 13.80 -8.32
CA THR A 39 -15.95 13.34 -9.24
C THR A 39 -16.32 11.89 -8.97
N GLU A 40 -17.51 11.47 -9.40
CA GLU A 40 -17.95 10.08 -9.24
C GLU A 40 -16.99 9.09 -9.92
N LEU A 41 -16.65 8.05 -9.17
CA LEU A 41 -15.99 6.83 -9.62
C LEU A 41 -17.03 5.73 -9.70
N CYS A 42 -16.87 4.78 -10.62
CA CYS A 42 -17.68 3.55 -10.65
C CYS A 42 -16.78 2.32 -10.72
N VAL A 43 -16.98 1.41 -9.78
CA VAL A 43 -16.36 0.09 -9.73
C VAL A 43 -17.43 -0.97 -9.93
N VAL A 44 -17.13 -2.02 -10.69
CA VAL A 44 -17.99 -3.21 -10.82
C VAL A 44 -17.35 -4.37 -10.08
N ASP A 45 -18.08 -5.01 -9.18
CA ASP A 45 -17.60 -6.18 -8.44
C ASP A 45 -17.69 -7.48 -9.26
N GLY A 46 -17.18 -8.58 -8.70
CA GLY A 46 -17.19 -9.91 -9.32
C GLY A 46 -18.58 -10.47 -9.63
N ASN A 47 -19.64 -9.93 -9.02
CA ASN A 47 -21.04 -10.32 -9.28
C ASN A 47 -21.71 -9.41 -10.33
N GLY A 48 -20.97 -8.45 -10.89
CA GLY A 48 -21.51 -7.48 -11.85
C GLY A 48 -22.24 -6.30 -11.21
N LYS A 49 -22.27 -6.19 -9.88
CA LYS A 49 -22.91 -5.06 -9.19
C LYS A 49 -22.03 -3.81 -9.33
N ARG A 50 -22.66 -2.69 -9.69
CA ARG A 50 -22.02 -1.38 -9.82
C ARG A 50 -22.03 -0.65 -8.48
N HIS A 51 -20.88 -0.09 -8.12
CA HIS A 51 -20.60 0.65 -6.91
C HIS A 51 -20.09 2.04 -7.32
N SER A 52 -20.97 3.04 -7.26
CA SER A 52 -20.68 4.43 -7.67
C SER A 52 -20.56 5.38 -6.48
N GLY A 53 -19.56 6.25 -6.46
CA GLY A 53 -19.43 7.29 -5.44
C GLY A 53 -18.14 8.09 -5.57
N THR A 54 -17.99 9.10 -4.72
CA THR A 54 -16.73 9.86 -4.58
C THR A 54 -15.72 9.18 -3.68
N HIS A 55 -16.16 8.20 -2.89
CA HIS A 55 -15.35 7.40 -1.98
C HIS A 55 -15.77 5.94 -2.11
N LEU A 56 -14.82 5.05 -2.34
CA LEU A 56 -15.05 3.63 -2.46
C LEU A 56 -14.00 2.85 -1.64
N ILE A 57 -14.42 1.77 -1.00
CA ILE A 57 -13.56 0.81 -0.33
C ILE A 57 -13.78 -0.55 -1.00
N ILE A 58 -12.72 -1.11 -1.56
CA ILE A 58 -12.70 -2.43 -2.18
C ILE A 58 -11.99 -3.37 -1.19
N PRO A 59 -12.67 -4.40 -0.66
CA PRO A 59 -12.06 -5.31 0.28
C PRO A 59 -10.97 -6.14 -0.41
N ALA A 60 -9.97 -6.52 0.38
CA ALA A 60 -8.95 -7.48 -0.04
C ALA A 60 -9.54 -8.72 -0.72
N ASP A 61 -8.86 -9.16 -1.78
CA ASP A 61 -9.17 -10.35 -2.58
C ASP A 61 -10.52 -10.28 -3.33
N ALA A 62 -11.22 -9.14 -3.32
CA ALA A 62 -12.44 -8.97 -4.09
C ALA A 62 -12.12 -8.75 -5.58
N VAL A 63 -12.75 -9.56 -6.44
CA VAL A 63 -12.73 -9.32 -7.89
C VAL A 63 -13.46 -8.02 -8.18
N HIS A 64 -12.81 -7.12 -8.93
CA HIS A 64 -13.36 -5.84 -9.31
C HIS A 64 -12.76 -5.31 -10.62
N ARG A 65 -13.45 -4.34 -11.23
CA ARG A 65 -12.88 -3.47 -12.27
C ARG A 65 -13.30 -2.02 -12.06
N ILE A 66 -12.42 -1.09 -12.41
CA ILE A 66 -12.77 0.33 -12.49
C ILE A 66 -13.42 0.58 -13.87
N ASP A 67 -14.72 0.85 -13.85
CA ASP A 67 -15.55 1.08 -15.05
C ASP A 67 -15.59 2.57 -15.42
N THR A 68 -15.61 3.43 -14.41
CA THR A 68 -15.50 4.89 -14.55
C THR A 68 -14.45 5.40 -13.58
N GLY A 69 -13.34 5.89 -14.12
CA GLY A 69 -12.28 6.53 -13.34
C GLY A 69 -12.49 8.05 -13.21
N ALA A 70 -11.54 8.75 -12.59
CA ALA A 70 -11.59 10.19 -12.37
C ALA A 70 -10.36 10.89 -12.97
N ALA A 71 -10.55 12.14 -13.41
CA ALA A 71 -9.44 12.97 -13.91
C ALA A 71 -8.42 13.31 -12.79
N ILE A 72 -8.94 13.46 -11.57
CA ILE A 72 -8.20 13.69 -10.34
C ILE A 72 -8.80 12.73 -9.32
N GLY A 73 -7.97 12.02 -8.58
CA GLY A 73 -8.38 11.12 -7.52
C GLY A 73 -7.18 10.52 -6.82
N THR A 74 -7.43 9.83 -5.71
CA THR A 74 -6.43 9.11 -4.93
C THR A 74 -6.85 7.66 -4.77
N ALA A 75 -5.94 6.73 -5.04
CA ALA A 75 -6.06 5.32 -4.71
C ALA A 75 -5.06 4.98 -3.61
N VAL A 76 -5.52 4.42 -2.50
CA VAL A 76 -4.68 3.97 -1.37
C VAL A 76 -4.87 2.48 -1.19
N PHE A 77 -3.78 1.74 -1.29
CA PHE A 77 -3.69 0.30 -1.07
C PHE A 77 -3.11 0.08 0.31
N LEU A 78 -3.95 -0.43 1.21
CA LEU A 78 -3.57 -0.78 2.58
C LEU A 78 -3.34 -2.28 2.66
N ASP A 79 -2.30 -2.69 3.39
CA ASP A 79 -2.15 -4.08 3.76
C ASP A 79 -3.36 -4.52 4.62
N PRO A 80 -4.08 -5.61 4.26
CA PRO A 80 -5.26 -6.04 5.01
C PRO A 80 -4.94 -6.50 6.43
N ASP A 81 -3.70 -6.90 6.70
CA ASP A 81 -3.26 -7.23 8.04
C ASP A 81 -3.03 -5.95 8.84
N SER A 82 -2.78 -4.79 8.24
CA SER A 82 -2.59 -3.54 8.99
C SER A 82 -3.87 -3.14 9.73
N GLU A 83 -3.76 -2.43 10.85
CA GLU A 83 -4.96 -1.96 11.56
C GLU A 83 -5.94 -1.15 10.69
N PRO A 84 -5.51 -0.10 9.95
CA PRO A 84 -6.43 0.61 9.05
C PRO A 84 -6.94 -0.30 7.92
N GLY A 85 -6.11 -1.22 7.41
CA GLY A 85 -6.53 -2.21 6.42
C GLY A 85 -7.62 -3.15 6.93
N ARG A 86 -7.47 -3.72 8.14
CA ARG A 86 -8.48 -4.58 8.78
C ARG A 86 -9.81 -3.85 8.94
N VAL A 87 -9.77 -2.60 9.44
CA VAL A 87 -10.99 -1.80 9.62
C VAL A 87 -11.65 -1.50 8.28
N ALA A 88 -10.89 -1.08 7.27
CA ALA A 88 -11.43 -0.83 5.93
C ALA A 88 -11.99 -2.10 5.27
N HIS A 89 -11.29 -3.24 5.40
CA HIS A 89 -11.74 -4.54 4.91
C HIS A 89 -13.07 -4.93 5.53
N GLN A 90 -13.18 -4.84 6.86
CA GLN A 90 -14.40 -5.19 7.59
C GLN A 90 -15.56 -4.29 7.18
N ARG A 91 -15.36 -2.96 7.15
CA ARG A 91 -16.39 -1.99 6.71
C ARG A 91 -16.91 -2.30 5.30
N ALA A 92 -16.02 -2.54 4.35
CA ALA A 92 -16.42 -2.85 2.98
C ALA A 92 -17.25 -4.13 2.86
N ARG A 93 -17.00 -5.11 3.75
CA ARG A 93 -17.75 -6.37 3.80
C ARG A 93 -19.09 -6.25 4.51
N THR A 94 -19.19 -5.45 5.57
CA THR A 94 -20.42 -5.31 6.35
C THR A 94 -21.36 -4.27 5.76
N ASP A 95 -20.84 -3.13 5.35
CA ASP A 95 -21.63 -1.94 5.02
C ASP A 95 -21.69 -1.71 3.49
N GLY A 96 -20.84 -2.40 2.74
CA GLY A 96 -20.71 -2.30 1.28
C GLY A 96 -19.58 -1.35 0.86
N TRP A 97 -19.36 -1.22 -0.45
CA TRP A 97 -18.15 -0.56 -0.96
C TRP A 97 -18.26 0.96 -0.99
N ASN A 98 -19.47 1.51 -0.85
CA ASN A 98 -19.76 2.94 -0.99
C ASN A 98 -19.74 3.71 0.34
N THR A 99 -19.37 3.05 1.44
CA THR A 99 -19.50 3.63 2.79
C THR A 99 -18.28 4.46 3.15
N GLY A 100 -18.23 5.67 2.59
CA GLY A 100 -17.22 6.69 2.89
C GLY A 100 -17.56 7.60 4.08
N PHE A 101 -18.38 7.16 5.05
CA PHE A 101 -18.76 7.99 6.19
C PHE A 101 -17.53 8.31 7.06
N GLY A 102 -17.07 9.57 6.96
CA GLY A 102 -15.96 10.12 7.75
C GLY A 102 -14.66 10.34 6.98
N PHE A 103 -14.56 9.97 5.69
CA PHE A 103 -13.36 10.29 4.93
C PHE A 103 -13.26 11.78 4.63
N PRO A 104 -12.05 12.37 4.73
CA PRO A 104 -11.85 13.75 4.34
C PRO A 104 -12.14 13.92 2.86
N ALA A 105 -12.69 15.08 2.48
CA ALA A 105 -12.80 15.46 1.07
C ALA A 105 -11.43 15.32 0.37
N HIS A 106 -11.44 14.98 -0.92
CA HIS A 106 -10.21 14.82 -1.68
C HIS A 106 -9.46 16.15 -1.83
N THR A 107 -8.43 16.35 -0.99
CA THR A 107 -7.64 17.60 -0.92
C THR A 107 -6.15 17.38 -1.17
N VAL A 108 -5.74 16.33 -1.91
CA VAL A 108 -4.30 16.03 -2.11
C VAL A 108 -3.54 17.21 -2.71
N GLY A 109 -4.17 17.98 -3.60
CA GLY A 109 -3.54 19.17 -4.20
C GLY A 109 -3.17 20.25 -3.19
N GLU A 110 -3.90 20.37 -2.08
CA GLU A 110 -3.71 21.41 -1.07
C GLU A 110 -2.75 20.98 0.05
N ARG A 111 -2.80 19.71 0.46
CA ARG A 111 -2.10 19.20 1.66
C ARG A 111 -0.92 18.26 1.37
N GLY A 112 -0.76 17.83 0.12
CA GLY A 112 0.19 16.77 -0.26
C GLY A 112 -0.37 15.37 -0.02
N LEU A 113 0.21 14.38 -0.71
CA LEU A 113 -0.25 12.98 -0.70
C LEU A 113 -0.03 12.31 0.65
N ASP A 114 1.13 12.50 1.28
CA ASP A 114 1.45 11.92 2.59
C ASP A 114 0.49 12.39 3.69
N THR A 115 0.26 13.70 3.79
CA THR A 115 -0.72 14.29 4.72
C THR A 115 -2.13 13.75 4.50
N PHE A 116 -2.55 13.63 3.23
CA PHE A 116 -3.87 13.10 2.90
C PHE A 116 -4.01 11.61 3.25
N VAL A 117 -2.98 10.80 2.96
CA VAL A 117 -2.97 9.37 3.32
C VAL A 117 -3.02 9.20 4.83
N THR A 118 -2.24 9.98 5.58
CA THR A 118 -2.27 10.01 7.05
C THR A 118 -3.66 10.38 7.57
N ALA A 119 -4.30 11.41 7.01
CA ALA A 119 -5.65 11.80 7.40
C ALA A 119 -6.69 10.70 7.06
N LEU A 120 -6.58 10.08 5.90
CA LEU A 120 -7.46 9.01 5.43
C LEU A 120 -7.34 7.75 6.31
N THR A 121 -6.12 7.34 6.65
CA THR A 121 -5.87 6.19 7.53
C THR A 121 -6.28 6.49 8.96
N SER A 122 -6.05 7.71 9.46
CA SER A 122 -6.52 8.11 10.79
C SER A 122 -8.05 8.11 10.89
N ALA A 123 -8.77 8.47 9.82
CA ALA A 123 -10.24 8.42 9.78
C ALA A 123 -10.82 6.98 9.80
N LEU A 124 -9.99 5.97 9.52
CA LEU A 124 -10.38 4.57 9.69
C LEU A 124 -10.28 4.13 11.15
N LEU A 125 -9.35 4.70 11.90
CA LEU A 125 -9.02 4.25 13.24
C LEU A 125 -9.85 4.98 14.31
N PRO A 126 -10.14 4.34 15.46
CA PRO A 126 -10.65 5.04 16.63
C PRO A 126 -9.66 6.14 17.07
N ALA A 127 -10.18 7.29 17.51
CA ALA A 127 -9.39 8.50 17.81
C ALA A 127 -8.29 8.33 18.90
N GLU A 128 -8.30 7.22 19.64
CA GLU A 128 -7.45 6.98 20.80
C GLU A 128 -6.19 6.15 20.50
N HIS A 129 -5.95 5.74 19.25
CA HIS A 129 -4.85 4.84 18.92
C HIS A 129 -3.52 5.58 18.70
N ARG A 130 -2.74 5.80 19.75
CA ARG A 130 -1.30 6.10 19.65
C ARG A 130 -0.51 4.92 20.23
N PRO A 131 0.06 4.04 19.40
CA PRO A 131 0.73 2.86 19.91
C PRO A 131 2.04 3.28 20.58
N ASP A 132 2.15 3.05 21.90
CA ASP A 132 3.43 3.01 22.60
C ASP A 132 4.19 1.77 22.13
N ARG A 133 5.14 1.98 21.20
CA ARG A 133 5.90 0.88 20.61
C ARG A 133 7.08 0.55 21.51
N HIS A 134 7.33 -0.74 21.64
CA HIS A 134 8.51 -1.24 22.34
C HIS A 134 9.77 -0.74 21.60
N PRO A 135 10.81 -0.24 22.30
CA PRO A 135 12.00 0.31 21.66
C PRO A 135 12.67 -0.63 20.65
N ALA A 136 12.66 -1.94 20.92
CA ALA A 136 13.15 -2.95 19.98
C ALA A 136 12.37 -3.01 18.64
N VAL A 137 11.06 -2.71 18.65
CA VAL A 137 10.25 -2.64 17.42
C VAL A 137 10.60 -1.38 16.64
N GLU A 138 10.76 -0.24 17.30
CA GLU A 138 11.21 1.00 16.66
C GLU A 138 12.60 0.85 16.06
N ALA A 139 13.54 0.28 16.82
CA ALA A 139 14.89 -0.03 16.34
C ALA A 139 14.85 -1.00 15.15
N ALA A 140 13.98 -2.02 15.17
CA ALA A 140 13.82 -2.92 14.04
C ALA A 140 13.29 -2.19 12.80
N MET A 141 12.28 -1.33 12.95
CA MET A 141 11.75 -0.51 11.85
C MET A 141 12.80 0.41 11.24
N ALA A 142 13.67 1.00 12.07
CA ALA A 142 14.77 1.86 11.62
C ALA A 142 15.86 1.08 10.87
N LEU A 143 16.19 -0.14 11.31
CA LEU A 143 17.23 -0.97 10.69
C LEU A 143 16.79 -1.63 9.37
N LEU A 144 15.50 -1.93 9.24
CA LEU A 144 14.98 -2.74 8.15
C LEU A 144 15.22 -2.18 6.73
N PRO A 145 15.06 -0.87 6.45
CA PRO A 145 15.36 -0.30 5.14
C PRO A 145 16.79 -0.59 4.67
N ASP A 146 17.79 -0.38 5.54
CA ASP A 146 19.20 -0.62 5.22
C ASP A 146 19.50 -2.11 5.05
N LEU A 147 18.91 -2.96 5.90
CA LEU A 147 19.03 -4.42 5.78
C LEU A 147 18.41 -4.95 4.48
N VAL A 148 17.29 -4.38 4.05
CA VAL A 148 16.67 -4.69 2.74
C VAL A 148 17.59 -4.23 1.61
N ALA A 149 18.20 -3.04 1.74
CA ALA A 149 19.12 -2.51 0.76
C ALA A 149 20.38 -3.37 0.58
N ALA A 150 20.85 -4.01 1.65
CA ALA A 150 21.99 -4.93 1.65
C ALA A 150 21.68 -6.33 1.06
N GLY A 151 20.42 -6.64 0.74
CA GLY A 151 20.02 -7.80 -0.07
C GLY A 151 19.41 -8.98 0.70
N THR A 152 19.85 -9.28 1.92
CA THR A 152 19.29 -10.38 2.73
C THR A 152 18.91 -9.92 4.14
N VAL A 153 17.63 -10.14 4.49
CA VAL A 153 17.11 -9.83 5.82
C VAL A 153 16.88 -11.14 6.56
N SER A 154 17.71 -11.41 7.56
CA SER A 154 17.53 -12.53 8.49
C SER A 154 16.74 -12.04 9.71
N THR A 155 15.57 -12.63 9.96
CA THR A 155 14.78 -12.34 11.17
C THR A 155 15.57 -12.65 12.44
N ARG A 156 16.44 -13.67 12.42
CA ARG A 156 17.30 -14.02 13.56
C ARG A 156 18.33 -12.93 13.84
N ASP A 157 18.97 -12.41 12.79
CA ASP A 157 20.01 -11.39 12.94
C ASP A 157 19.40 -10.05 13.35
N LEU A 158 18.25 -9.69 12.77
CA LEU A 158 17.49 -8.51 13.19
C LEU A 158 17.10 -8.62 14.67
N ALA A 159 16.58 -9.76 15.10
CA ALA A 159 16.22 -9.99 16.50
C ALA A 159 17.44 -9.87 17.43
N GLY A 160 18.58 -10.44 17.02
CA GLY A 160 19.85 -10.29 17.74
C GLY A 160 20.29 -8.82 17.86
N ARG A 161 20.18 -8.03 16.79
CA ARG A 161 20.52 -6.59 16.78
C ARG A 161 19.65 -5.75 17.72
N VAL A 162 18.42 -6.19 18.00
CA VAL A 162 17.49 -5.46 18.89
C VAL A 162 17.30 -6.14 20.26
N GLY A 163 18.15 -7.12 20.59
CA GLY A 163 18.17 -7.75 21.91
C GLY A 163 16.98 -8.69 22.20
N LEU A 164 16.35 -9.26 21.17
CA LEU A 164 15.20 -10.18 21.31
C LEU A 164 15.45 -11.54 20.65
N SER A 165 14.65 -12.54 21.02
CA SER A 165 14.53 -13.76 20.23
C SER A 165 13.71 -13.50 18.96
N ALA A 166 13.95 -14.27 17.89
CA ALA A 166 13.23 -14.14 16.62
C ALA A 166 11.70 -14.27 16.79
N THR A 167 11.26 -15.21 17.64
CA THR A 167 9.85 -15.42 17.96
C THR A 167 9.26 -14.22 18.69
N ARG A 168 9.97 -13.66 19.68
CA ARG A 168 9.51 -12.50 20.45
C ARG A 168 9.43 -11.26 19.58
N LEU A 169 10.45 -11.00 18.75
CA LEU A 169 10.44 -9.90 17.79
C LEU A 169 9.25 -10.04 16.84
N THR A 170 9.03 -11.20 16.22
CA THR A 170 7.93 -11.39 15.27
C THR A 170 6.58 -11.13 15.93
N HIS A 171 6.33 -11.67 17.12
CA HIS A 171 5.07 -11.45 17.84
C HIS A 171 4.87 -9.98 18.23
N LEU A 172 5.89 -9.34 18.83
CA LEU A 172 5.82 -7.93 19.22
C LEU A 172 5.64 -7.01 18.01
N PHE A 173 6.38 -7.27 16.93
CA PHE A 173 6.30 -6.50 15.70
C PHE A 173 4.90 -6.57 15.10
N THR A 174 4.34 -7.77 14.94
CA THR A 174 2.96 -7.91 14.42
C THR A 174 1.95 -7.22 15.33
N ALA A 175 2.10 -7.36 16.66
CA ALA A 175 1.18 -6.75 17.63
C ALA A 175 1.23 -5.21 17.62
N GLN A 176 2.39 -4.60 17.42
CA GLN A 176 2.58 -3.14 17.55
C GLN A 176 2.66 -2.36 16.23
N VAL A 177 3.07 -3.02 15.14
CA VAL A 177 3.10 -2.44 13.79
C VAL A 177 1.81 -2.77 13.03
N GLY A 178 1.10 -3.80 13.47
CA GLY A 178 -0.17 -4.23 12.88
C GLY A 178 0.00 -5.24 11.75
N ILE A 179 1.13 -5.28 11.05
CA ILE A 179 1.42 -6.26 9.99
C ILE A 179 2.55 -7.23 10.37
N PRO A 180 2.54 -8.48 9.86
CA PRO A 180 3.64 -9.41 10.06
C PRO A 180 4.99 -8.87 9.59
N LEU A 181 6.07 -9.12 10.33
CA LEU A 181 7.43 -8.65 9.99
C LEU A 181 7.87 -9.05 8.57
N ARG A 182 7.57 -10.29 8.15
CA ARG A 182 7.84 -10.75 6.77
C ARG A 182 7.11 -9.92 5.72
N ARG A 183 5.86 -9.52 6.03
CA ARG A 183 5.04 -8.70 5.15
C ARG A 183 5.61 -7.28 5.06
N PHE A 184 6.00 -6.70 6.19
CA PHE A 184 6.71 -5.42 6.23
C PHE A 184 7.98 -5.42 5.36
N ILE A 185 8.81 -6.47 5.47
CA ILE A 185 10.00 -6.64 4.62
C ILE A 185 9.62 -6.70 3.13
N LEU A 186 8.56 -7.44 2.79
CA LEU A 186 8.07 -7.54 1.40
C LEU A 186 7.67 -6.16 0.84
N TRP A 187 6.98 -5.33 1.64
CA TRP A 187 6.62 -3.96 1.26
C TRP A 187 7.84 -3.08 1.00
N LEU A 188 8.86 -3.16 1.86
CA LEU A 188 10.12 -2.45 1.65
C LEU A 188 10.82 -2.90 0.36
N ARG A 189 10.84 -4.21 0.08
CA ARG A 189 11.41 -4.77 -1.15
C ARG A 189 10.66 -4.27 -2.39
N LEU A 190 9.33 -4.31 -2.38
CA LEU A 190 8.52 -3.78 -3.47
C LEU A 190 8.82 -2.29 -3.70
N GLY A 191 8.94 -1.51 -2.64
CA GLY A 191 9.30 -0.10 -2.74
C GLY A 191 10.63 0.16 -3.39
N ARG A 192 11.64 -0.57 -2.95
CA ARG A 192 12.96 -0.51 -3.55
C ARG A 192 12.92 -0.90 -5.02
N ALA A 193 12.23 -1.98 -5.38
CA ALA A 193 12.13 -2.42 -6.78
C ALA A 193 11.47 -1.35 -7.66
N ILE A 194 10.36 -0.78 -7.19
CA ILE A 194 9.62 0.24 -7.94
C ILE A 194 10.46 1.52 -8.06
N ALA A 195 11.14 1.95 -6.99
CA ALA A 195 12.06 3.08 -6.99
C ALA A 195 13.20 2.90 -8.01
N THR A 196 13.84 1.73 -7.99
CA THR A 196 14.93 1.39 -8.92
C THR A 196 14.44 1.36 -10.36
N ALA A 197 13.26 0.80 -10.63
CA ALA A 197 12.65 0.82 -11.96
C ALA A 197 12.24 2.23 -12.41
N ALA A 198 11.75 3.07 -11.50
CA ALA A 198 11.41 4.47 -11.78
C ALA A 198 12.64 5.33 -12.07
N ALA A 199 13.80 4.98 -11.49
CA ALA A 199 15.10 5.57 -11.79
C ALA A 199 15.69 5.14 -13.15
N GLY A 200 14.99 4.31 -13.92
CA GLY A 200 15.37 3.93 -15.29
C GLY A 200 16.00 2.54 -15.43
N ALA A 201 16.18 1.79 -14.34
CA ALA A 201 16.65 0.42 -14.43
C ALA A 201 15.60 -0.49 -15.10
N ASP A 202 16.05 -1.55 -15.77
CA ASP A 202 15.15 -2.61 -16.23
C ASP A 202 14.57 -3.41 -15.06
N LEU A 203 13.51 -4.19 -15.32
CA LEU A 203 12.81 -4.95 -14.28
C LEU A 203 13.68 -6.06 -13.66
N THR A 204 14.66 -6.58 -14.39
CA THR A 204 15.56 -7.62 -13.91
C THR A 204 16.51 -7.05 -12.87
N THR A 205 17.14 -5.92 -13.18
CA THR A 205 18.01 -5.15 -12.29
C THR A 205 17.24 -4.69 -11.05
N ALA A 206 16.04 -4.14 -11.24
CA ALA A 206 15.17 -3.72 -10.13
C ALA A 206 14.77 -4.88 -9.21
N ALA A 207 14.46 -6.05 -9.78
CA ALA A 207 14.14 -7.25 -9.02
C ALA A 207 15.32 -7.70 -8.16
N HIS A 208 16.51 -7.86 -8.75
CA HIS A 208 17.71 -8.26 -8.01
C HIS A 208 18.12 -7.23 -6.95
N ALA A 209 18.08 -5.93 -7.28
CA ALA A 209 18.39 -4.87 -6.34
C ALA A 209 17.50 -4.89 -5.08
N ALA A 210 16.24 -5.30 -5.23
CA ALA A 210 15.28 -5.45 -4.15
C ALA A 210 15.22 -6.85 -3.51
N GLY A 211 16.08 -7.78 -3.95
CA GLY A 211 16.15 -9.14 -3.43
C GLY A 211 15.05 -10.10 -3.92
N PHE A 212 14.36 -9.78 -5.01
CA PHE A 212 13.51 -10.76 -5.70
C PHE A 212 14.36 -11.76 -6.48
N ALA A 213 13.82 -12.96 -6.68
CA ALA A 213 14.51 -14.03 -7.41
C ALA A 213 14.77 -13.65 -8.88
N ASP A 214 13.76 -13.06 -9.52
CA ASP A 214 13.79 -12.60 -10.91
C ASP A 214 12.67 -11.57 -11.15
N SER A 215 12.61 -11.02 -12.36
CA SER A 215 11.58 -10.05 -12.77
C SER A 215 10.17 -10.64 -12.83
N ALA A 216 10.03 -11.95 -13.04
CA ALA A 216 8.75 -12.64 -13.06
C ALA A 216 8.16 -12.78 -11.65
N HIS A 217 9.00 -13.05 -10.64
CA HIS A 217 8.64 -13.05 -9.23
C HIS A 217 8.20 -11.65 -8.79
N LEU A 218 9.01 -10.61 -9.06
CA LEU A 218 8.64 -9.21 -8.78
C LEU A 218 7.27 -8.86 -9.40
N THR A 219 7.07 -9.21 -10.67
CA THR A 219 5.83 -8.89 -11.39
C THR A 219 4.63 -9.62 -10.80
N ARG A 220 4.76 -10.91 -10.45
CA ARG A 220 3.69 -11.68 -9.79
C ARG A 220 3.32 -11.06 -8.45
N THR A 221 4.31 -10.75 -7.62
CA THR A 221 4.10 -10.14 -6.31
C THR A 221 3.44 -8.75 -6.41
N CYS A 222 3.89 -7.88 -7.33
CA CYS A 222 3.24 -6.60 -7.57
C CYS A 222 1.77 -6.75 -7.99
N ARG A 223 1.45 -7.73 -8.85
CA ARG A 223 0.07 -8.00 -9.26
C ARG A 223 -0.78 -8.56 -8.12
N GLU A 224 -0.24 -9.49 -7.35
CA GLU A 224 -0.91 -10.08 -6.18
C GLU A 224 -1.23 -9.01 -5.13
N ILE A 225 -0.32 -8.06 -4.90
CA ILE A 225 -0.49 -7.04 -3.84
C ILE A 225 -1.27 -5.81 -4.33
N PHE A 226 -1.03 -5.33 -5.56
CA PHE A 226 -1.60 -4.06 -6.05
C PHE A 226 -2.54 -4.18 -7.26
N GLY A 227 -2.65 -5.36 -7.86
CA GLY A 227 -3.37 -5.55 -9.12
C GLY A 227 -2.65 -4.98 -10.35
N LEU A 228 -1.46 -4.40 -10.17
CA LEU A 228 -0.72 -3.68 -11.21
C LEU A 228 0.70 -4.25 -11.39
N PRO A 229 1.21 -4.35 -12.63
CA PRO A 229 2.61 -4.70 -12.84
C PRO A 229 3.55 -3.54 -12.44
N PRO A 230 4.81 -3.81 -12.07
CA PRO A 230 5.76 -2.77 -11.66
C PRO A 230 5.96 -1.69 -12.73
N SER A 231 5.89 -2.05 -14.01
CA SER A 231 6.03 -1.12 -15.14
C SER A 231 4.93 -0.07 -15.23
N ALA A 232 3.72 -0.38 -14.77
CA ALA A 232 2.62 0.59 -14.69
C ALA A 232 2.87 1.61 -13.58
N LEU A 233 3.51 1.16 -12.50
CA LEU A 233 3.89 1.97 -11.34
C LEU A 233 5.14 2.81 -11.62
N SER A 234 6.07 2.38 -12.46
CA SER A 234 7.32 3.11 -12.72
C SER A 234 7.24 4.17 -13.83
N ARG A 235 6.42 3.98 -14.88
CA ARG A 235 6.50 4.82 -16.10
C ARG A 235 5.61 6.06 -16.13
N ASN A 236 4.71 6.25 -15.17
CA ASN A 236 3.76 7.37 -15.16
C ASN A 236 3.65 8.10 -13.82
N LEU A 237 4.45 7.71 -12.83
CA LEU A 237 4.34 8.17 -11.45
C LEU A 237 5.59 8.91 -11.04
N ARG A 238 5.42 10.09 -10.45
CA ARG A 238 6.48 10.75 -9.67
C ARG A 238 6.45 10.15 -8.27
N TRP A 239 7.58 9.63 -7.79
CA TRP A 239 7.64 8.94 -6.52
C TRP A 239 8.10 9.87 -5.39
N ASP A 240 7.31 9.94 -4.32
CA ASP A 240 7.74 10.50 -3.04
C ASP A 240 8.16 9.34 -2.12
N ILE A 241 9.47 9.05 -2.17
CA ILE A 241 10.13 8.08 -1.30
C ILE A 241 11.01 8.85 -0.33
N ALA A 242 10.48 9.89 0.32
CA ALA A 242 11.14 10.46 1.48
C ALA A 242 11.19 9.38 2.60
N HIS A 243 12.40 9.06 3.04
CA HIS A 243 12.58 8.43 4.34
C HIS A 243 12.14 9.49 5.36
N THR A 244 11.13 9.19 6.17
CA THR A 244 10.83 10.03 7.34
C THR A 244 12.15 10.22 8.11
N PRO A 245 12.50 11.45 8.51
CA PRO A 245 13.73 11.71 9.25
C PRO A 245 13.86 10.84 10.51
#